data_AF-A0A535LF82-F1
#
_entry.id   AF-A0A535LF82-F1
#
_cell.length_a   1.000
_cell.length_b   1.000
_cell.length_c   1.000
_cell.angle_alpha   90.00
_cell.angle_beta   90.00
_cell.angle_gamma   90.00
#
_symmetry.space_group_name_H-M   'P 1'
#
loop_
_entity.id
_entity.type
_entity.pdbx_description
1 polymer ?
#
loop_
_entity_poly.entity_id
_entity_poly.type
_entity_poly.pdbx_seq_one_letter_code
_entity_poly.pdbx_strand_id
1 'polypeptide(L)'
;MRSSSLIRALVVAMAAVFAAVACGGGGTQSAGSVKVMATWTGAEQASFMAVMKPFTDQTGITIAYEASRDQDALLTTRVASGNPPDLAAAPSPTLLTKFATQGKVKALNNVVDMTALSSEVS
;
A
#
# COMPACT_ATOMS: atom_id res chain seq x y z
N MET A 1 40.92 -26.94 45.40
CA MET A 1 39.62 -26.21 45.42
C MET A 1 39.80 -24.79 44.87
N ARG A 2 40.01 -24.62 43.56
CA ARG A 2 40.19 -23.29 42.92
C ARG A 2 39.90 -23.40 41.42
N SER A 3 38.62 -23.35 41.00
CA SER A 3 38.27 -23.03 39.59
C SER A 3 36.75 -22.90 39.33
N SER A 4 35.88 -23.00 40.35
CA SER A 4 34.42 -22.90 40.12
C SER A 4 33.95 -21.47 39.77
N SER A 5 34.72 -20.45 40.15
CA SER A 5 34.42 -19.04 39.90
C SER A 5 34.66 -18.60 38.45
N LEU A 6 35.58 -19.26 37.73
CA LEU A 6 35.91 -18.91 36.34
C LEU A 6 34.87 -19.43 35.34
N ILE A 7 34.27 -20.60 35.62
CA ILE A 7 33.22 -21.20 34.78
C ILE A 7 31.92 -20.38 34.87
N ARG A 8 31.58 -19.86 36.06
CA ARG A 8 30.39 -19.02 36.25
C ARG A 8 30.49 -17.68 35.54
N ALA A 9 31.68 -17.05 35.50
CA ALA A 9 31.89 -15.80 34.79
C ALA A 9 31.75 -15.95 33.26
N LEU A 10 32.19 -17.09 32.71
CA LEU A 10 32.07 -17.40 31.28
C LEU A 10 30.61 -17.60 30.84
N VAL A 11 29.79 -18.28 31.66
CA VAL A 11 28.37 -18.54 31.35
C VAL A 11 27.52 -17.25 31.39
N VAL A 12 27.82 -16.32 32.31
CA VAL A 12 27.11 -15.03 32.38
C VAL A 12 27.49 -14.12 31.21
N ALA A 13 28.76 -14.12 30.79
CA ALA A 13 29.19 -13.36 29.62
C ALA A 13 28.58 -13.89 28.31
N MET A 14 28.39 -15.21 28.19
CA MET A 14 27.78 -15.82 27.00
C MET A 14 26.26 -15.59 26.94
N ALA A 15 25.56 -15.52 28.08
CA ALA A 15 24.13 -15.19 28.15
C ALA A 15 23.84 -13.72 27.79
N ALA A 16 24.74 -12.79 28.14
CA ALA A 16 24.61 -11.38 27.78
C ALA A 16 24.76 -11.13 26.26
N VAL A 17 25.56 -11.96 25.56
CA VAL A 17 25.72 -11.88 24.10
C VAL A 17 24.47 -12.36 23.35
N PHE A 18 23.72 -13.35 23.89
CA PHE A 18 22.46 -13.79 23.29
C PHE A 18 21.31 -12.78 23.43
N ALA A 19 21.30 -11.96 24.48
CA ALA A 19 20.27 -10.93 24.67
C ALA A 19 20.42 -9.73 23.72
N ALA A 20 21.63 -9.44 23.23
CA ALA A 20 21.88 -8.32 22.32
C ALA A 20 21.48 -8.61 20.85
N VAL A 21 21.36 -9.88 20.45
CA VAL A 21 21.01 -10.26 19.07
C VAL A 21 19.48 -10.33 18.85
N ALA A 22 18.67 -10.33 19.92
CA ALA A 22 17.21 -10.36 19.82
C ALA A 22 16.59 -9.02 19.38
N CYS A 23 17.38 -7.94 19.34
CA CYS A 23 16.95 -6.63 18.84
C CYS A 23 17.64 -6.28 17.51
N GLY A 24 17.95 -7.29 16.70
CA GLY A 24 18.42 -7.14 15.33
C GLY A 24 17.31 -6.62 14.42
N GLY A 25 17.09 -5.30 14.45
CA GLY A 25 16.87 -4.46 13.27
C GLY A 25 15.71 -4.78 12.32
N GLY A 26 14.74 -5.60 12.70
CA GLY A 26 13.49 -5.77 11.97
C GLY A 26 12.56 -4.59 12.24
N GLY A 27 12.95 -3.38 11.82
CA GLY A 27 12.03 -2.26 11.81
C GLY A 27 10.85 -2.64 10.94
N THR A 28 9.71 -2.98 11.55
CA THR A 28 8.44 -3.09 10.85
C THR A 28 8.18 -1.70 10.27
N GLN A 29 8.58 -1.50 9.02
CA GLN A 29 8.09 -0.38 8.22
C GLN A 29 6.57 -0.53 8.29
N SER A 30 5.90 0.42 8.95
CA SER A 30 4.45 0.44 8.97
C SER A 30 4.02 0.40 7.53
N ALA A 31 3.42 -0.72 7.12
CA ALA A 31 2.88 -0.84 5.79
C ALA A 31 1.88 0.31 5.64
N GLY A 32 2.09 1.12 4.59
CA GLY A 32 1.37 2.38 4.42
C GLY A 32 -0.11 2.17 4.13
N SER A 33 -0.82 3.27 3.89
CA SER A 33 -2.21 3.23 3.43
C SER A 33 -2.34 3.86 2.06
N VAL A 34 -3.14 3.25 1.19
CA VAL A 34 -3.50 3.79 -0.14
C VAL A 34 -4.91 4.36 -0.07
N LYS A 35 -5.09 5.62 -0.48
CA LYS A 35 -6.40 6.29 -0.55
C LYS A 35 -7.08 5.98 -1.87
N VAL A 36 -8.21 5.28 -1.80
CA VAL A 36 -8.99 4.87 -2.97
C VAL A 36 -10.35 5.57 -2.94
N MET A 37 -10.65 6.35 -3.97
CA MET A 37 -11.97 6.92 -4.19
C MET A 37 -12.74 6.10 -5.23
N ALA A 38 -14.02 5.83 -4.98
CA ALA A 38 -14.87 5.08 -5.89
C ALA A 38 -16.36 5.50 -5.77
N THR A 39 -17.19 5.08 -6.72
CA THR A 39 -18.65 5.27 -6.68
C THR A 39 -19.38 4.10 -6.03
N TRP A 40 -18.73 2.94 -5.94
CA TRP A 40 -19.32 1.71 -5.42
C TRP A 40 -19.67 1.85 -3.94
N THR A 41 -20.84 1.35 -3.58
CA THR A 41 -21.34 1.36 -2.19
C THR A 41 -22.00 0.02 -1.89
N GLY A 42 -22.24 -0.27 -0.61
CA GLY A 42 -22.94 -1.49 -0.20
C GLY A 42 -22.22 -2.76 -0.66
N ALA A 43 -22.93 -3.62 -1.40
CA ALA A 43 -22.42 -4.93 -1.81
C ALA A 43 -21.20 -4.85 -2.75
N GLU A 44 -21.16 -3.86 -3.64
CA GLU A 44 -20.03 -3.68 -4.56
C GLU A 44 -18.77 -3.22 -3.82
N GLN A 45 -18.92 -2.29 -2.87
CA GLN A 45 -17.83 -1.89 -1.98
C GLN A 45 -17.33 -3.08 -1.15
N ALA A 46 -18.24 -3.87 -0.56
CA ALA A 46 -17.86 -5.05 0.21
C ALA A 46 -17.09 -6.06 -0.65
N SER A 47 -17.49 -6.25 -1.90
CA SER A 47 -16.82 -7.13 -2.85
C SER A 47 -15.42 -6.64 -3.18
N PHE A 48 -15.26 -5.33 -3.45
CA PHE A 48 -13.94 -4.73 -3.67
C PHE A 48 -13.03 -4.92 -2.44
N MET A 49 -13.52 -4.64 -1.23
CA MET A 49 -12.74 -4.80 0.00
C MET A 49 -12.37 -6.27 0.26
N ALA A 50 -13.23 -7.22 -0.12
CA ALA A 50 -12.92 -8.65 -0.03
C ALA A 50 -11.77 -9.04 -0.98
N VAL A 51 -11.72 -8.49 -2.19
CA VAL A 51 -10.61 -8.70 -3.15
C VAL A 51 -9.32 -8.06 -2.65
N MET A 52 -9.40 -6.93 -1.95
CA MET A 52 -8.23 -6.27 -1.36
C MET A 52 -7.72 -6.94 -0.08
N LYS A 53 -8.54 -7.75 0.61
CA LYS A 53 -8.15 -8.38 1.87
C LYS A 53 -6.88 -9.25 1.73
N PRO A 54 -6.75 -10.18 0.76
CA PRO A 54 -5.51 -10.94 0.59
C PRO A 54 -4.29 -10.05 0.33
N PHE A 55 -4.45 -8.96 -0.42
CA PHE A 55 -3.39 -7.98 -0.64
C PHE A 55 -2.95 -7.32 0.67
N THR A 56 -3.90 -6.86 1.49
CA THR A 56 -3.60 -6.28 2.81
C THR A 56 -2.98 -7.31 3.75
N ASP A 57 -3.47 -8.55 3.78
CA ASP A 57 -2.92 -9.61 4.64
C ASP A 57 -1.47 -9.96 4.27
N GLN A 58 -1.12 -9.93 2.98
CA GLN A 58 0.21 -10.29 2.48
C GLN A 58 1.23 -9.14 2.59
N THR A 59 0.78 -7.91 2.35
CA THR A 59 1.68 -6.74 2.24
C THR A 59 1.66 -5.87 3.49
N GLY A 60 0.64 -6.02 4.34
CA GLY A 60 0.30 -5.10 5.42
C GLY A 60 -0.31 -3.78 4.95
N ILE A 61 -0.36 -3.49 3.64
CA ILE A 61 -0.82 -2.21 3.11
C ILE A 61 -2.34 -2.12 3.25
N THR A 62 -2.82 -1.06 3.90
CA THR A 62 -4.26 -0.84 4.11
C THR A 62 -4.89 -0.02 3.00
N ILE A 63 -6.18 -0.23 2.77
CA ILE A 63 -6.98 0.55 1.81
C ILE A 63 -7.87 1.54 2.56
N ALA A 64 -7.58 2.83 2.41
CA ALA A 64 -8.42 3.92 2.89
C ALA A 64 -9.46 4.25 1.81
N TYR A 65 -10.61 3.59 1.90
CA TYR A 65 -11.67 3.69 0.91
C TYR A 65 -12.64 4.85 1.17
N GLU A 66 -12.93 5.64 0.15
CA GLU A 66 -13.94 6.69 0.18
C GLU A 66 -14.93 6.51 -0.97
N ALA A 67 -16.20 6.32 -0.62
CA ALA A 67 -17.27 6.28 -1.60
C ALA A 67 -17.86 7.67 -1.84
N SER A 68 -18.11 8.05 -3.10
CA SER A 68 -18.86 9.24 -3.44
C SER A 68 -19.72 9.04 -4.68
N ARG A 69 -21.01 9.42 -4.60
CA ARG A 69 -21.90 9.44 -5.77
C ARG A 69 -21.54 10.55 -6.75
N ASP A 70 -20.91 11.62 -6.25
CA ASP A 70 -20.44 12.77 -7.03
C ASP A 70 -18.92 12.70 -7.27
N GLN A 71 -18.38 11.48 -7.45
CA GLN A 71 -16.94 11.20 -7.56
C GLN A 71 -16.23 12.17 -8.53
N ASP A 72 -16.75 12.38 -9.73
CA ASP A 72 -16.09 13.19 -10.75
C ASP A 72 -15.95 14.67 -10.36
N ALA A 73 -16.99 15.23 -9.73
CA ALA A 73 -16.95 16.60 -9.21
C ALA A 73 -15.94 16.72 -8.07
N LEU A 74 -15.97 15.76 -7.13
CA LEU A 74 -15.07 15.74 -5.99
C LEU A 74 -13.60 15.54 -6.42
N LEU A 75 -13.34 14.65 -7.38
CA LEU A 75 -12.02 14.44 -7.99
C LEU A 75 -11.52 15.73 -8.64
N THR A 76 -12.36 16.41 -9.41
CA THR A 76 -12.00 17.69 -10.07
C THR A 76 -11.56 18.72 -9.03
N THR A 77 -12.34 18.90 -7.97
CA THR A 77 -12.00 19.83 -6.88
C THR A 77 -10.71 19.42 -6.18
N ARG A 78 -10.55 18.14 -5.85
CA ARG A 78 -9.36 17.64 -5.12
C ARG A 78 -8.08 17.76 -5.92
N VAL A 79 -8.10 17.37 -7.20
CA VAL A 79 -6.96 17.55 -8.11
C VAL A 79 -6.62 19.03 -8.27
N ALA A 80 -7.62 19.90 -8.41
CA ALA A 80 -7.40 21.35 -8.49
C ALA A 80 -6.80 21.94 -7.20
N SER A 81 -7.22 21.45 -6.04
CA SER A 81 -6.72 21.89 -4.73
C SER A 81 -5.37 21.29 -4.32
N GLY A 82 -4.79 20.40 -5.14
CA GLY A 82 -3.53 19.72 -4.82
C GLY A 82 -3.64 18.60 -3.79
N ASN A 83 -4.83 18.06 -3.55
CA ASN A 83 -5.08 16.95 -2.62
C ASN A 83 -5.83 15.78 -3.30
N PRO A 84 -5.31 15.20 -4.40
CA PRO A 84 -5.94 14.05 -5.06
C PRO A 84 -5.88 12.79 -4.18
N PRO A 85 -6.77 11.80 -4.39
CA PRO A 85 -6.55 10.45 -3.88
C PRO A 85 -5.37 9.79 -4.60
N ASP A 86 -4.87 8.69 -4.03
CA ASP A 86 -3.82 7.89 -4.68
C ASP A 86 -4.38 7.13 -5.88
N LEU A 87 -5.60 6.62 -5.76
CA LEU A 87 -6.34 5.92 -6.81
C LEU A 87 -7.79 6.42 -6.89
N ALA A 88 -8.28 6.59 -8.12
CA ALA A 88 -9.69 6.76 -8.42
C ALA A 88 -10.16 5.54 -9.20
N ALA A 89 -11.05 4.74 -8.61
CA ALA A 89 -11.61 3.58 -9.29
C ALA A 89 -12.75 4.04 -10.22
N ALA A 90 -12.65 3.64 -11.48
CA ALA A 90 -13.66 3.89 -12.52
C ALA A 90 -14.19 5.35 -12.59
N PRO A 91 -13.33 6.38 -12.71
CA PRO A 91 -13.79 7.72 -13.08
C PRO A 91 -14.45 7.68 -14.47
N SER A 92 -15.28 8.67 -14.80
CA SER A 92 -15.84 8.70 -16.15
C SER A 92 -14.74 8.75 -17.21
N PRO A 93 -14.92 8.10 -18.37
CA PRO A 93 -13.94 8.13 -19.46
C PRO A 93 -13.60 9.57 -19.91
N THR A 94 -14.60 10.46 -19.89
CA THR A 94 -14.44 11.88 -20.22
C THR A 94 -13.51 12.58 -19.22
N LEU A 95 -13.70 12.37 -17.91
CA LEU A 95 -12.85 12.99 -16.90
C LEU A 95 -11.42 12.43 -16.94
N LEU A 96 -11.28 11.12 -17.10
CA LEU A 96 -9.97 10.48 -17.23
C LEU A 96 -9.18 11.06 -18.41
N THR A 97 -9.82 11.17 -19.58
CA THR A 97 -9.21 11.77 -20.78
C THR A 97 -8.79 13.21 -20.52
N LYS A 98 -9.65 14.02 -19.92
CA LYS A 98 -9.34 15.40 -19.54
C LYS A 98 -8.11 15.48 -18.63
N PHE A 99 -8.05 14.68 -17.57
CA PHE A 99 -6.89 14.67 -16.66
C PHE A 99 -5.62 14.17 -17.33
N ALA A 100 -5.71 13.19 -18.24
CA ALA A 100 -4.58 12.70 -19.00
C ALA A 100 -3.99 13.81 -19.89
N THR A 101 -4.83 14.51 -20.67
CA THR A 101 -4.39 15.66 -21.47
C THR A 101 -3.79 16.78 -20.63
N GLN A 102 -4.27 16.97 -19.40
CA GLN A 102 -3.74 17.96 -18.46
C GLN A 102 -2.49 17.50 -17.69
N GLY A 103 -2.00 16.27 -17.91
CA GLY A 103 -0.86 15.72 -17.17
C GLY A 103 -1.13 15.48 -15.68
N LYS A 104 -2.40 15.29 -15.30
CA LYS A 104 -2.84 15.08 -13.91
C LYS A 104 -2.98 13.61 -13.52
N VAL A 105 -2.67 12.69 -14.43
CA VAL A 105 -2.60 11.25 -14.15
C VAL A 105 -1.15 10.77 -14.19
N LYS A 106 -0.86 9.67 -13.48
CA LYS A 106 0.43 8.98 -13.62
C LYS A 106 0.32 7.95 -14.73
N ALA A 107 1.22 8.07 -15.71
CA ALA A 107 1.34 7.07 -16.76
C ALA A 107 1.85 5.76 -16.15
N LEU A 108 1.26 4.64 -16.55
CA LEU A 108 1.58 3.30 -16.04
C LEU A 108 2.44 2.49 -17.01
N ASN A 109 2.90 3.09 -18.11
CA ASN A 109 3.69 2.45 -19.16
C ASN A 109 5.05 1.90 -18.68
N ASN A 110 5.50 2.30 -17.49
CA ASN A 110 6.72 1.80 -16.86
C ASN A 110 6.48 0.72 -15.79
N VAL A 111 5.21 0.41 -15.48
CA VAL A 111 4.82 -0.58 -14.47
C VAL A 111 3.93 -1.69 -15.05
N VAL A 112 3.25 -1.44 -16.16
CA VAL A 112 2.45 -2.43 -16.90
C VAL A 112 3.22 -2.89 -18.13
N ASP A 113 3.22 -4.19 -18.38
CA ASP A 113 3.72 -4.75 -19.63
C ASP A 113 2.78 -4.39 -20.79
N MET A 114 3.14 -3.31 -21.49
CA MET A 114 2.34 -2.78 -22.60
C MET A 114 2.38 -3.69 -23.84
N THR A 115 3.40 -4.54 -23.97
CA THR A 115 3.49 -5.50 -25.07
C THR A 115 2.51 -6.65 -24.85
N ALA A 116 2.48 -7.23 -23.65
CA ALA A 116 1.52 -8.25 -23.27
C ALA A 116 0.08 -7.71 -23.39
N LEU A 117 -0.18 -6.52 -22.80
CA LEU A 117 -1.51 -5.91 -22.84
C LEU A 117 -2.00 -5.71 -24.28
N SER A 118 -1.18 -5.13 -25.16
CA SER A 118 -1.59 -4.87 -26.55
C SER A 118 -1.95 -6.15 -27.32
N SER A 119 -1.35 -7.29 -26.98
CA SER A 119 -1.66 -8.57 -27.62
C SER A 119 -3.00 -9.19 -27.20
N GLU A 120 -3.52 -8.83 -26.03
CA GLU A 120 -4.78 -9.37 -25.50
C GLU A 120 -6.00 -8.53 -25.89
N VAL A 121 -5.81 -7.23 -26.17
CA VAL A 121 -6.90 -6.31 -26.55
C VAL A 121 -6.98 -6.05 -28.06
N SER A 122 -6.15 -6.71 -28.87
CA SER A 122 -6.18 -6.70 -30.34
C SER A 122 -7.01 -7.86 -30.88
#